data_AF-A0A1Z5IS52-F1
#
_entry.id   AF-A0A1Z5IS52-F1
#
_cell.length_a   1.000
_cell.length_b   1.000
_cell.length_c   1.000
_cell.angle_alpha   90.00
_cell.angle_beta   90.00
_cell.angle_gamma   90.00
#
_symmetry.space_group_name_H-M   'P 1'
#
loop_
_entity.id
_entity.type
_entity.pdbx_description
1 polymer ?
#
loop_
_entity_poly.entity_id
_entity_poly.type
_entity_poly.pdbx_seq_one_letter_code
_entity_poly.pdbx_strand_id
1 'polypeptide(L)'
;MADKNKLNYWERRAVWLEQQQHNKGDKHVDVLIKAFIQAQQYLIGESNHMYQRYLTKSGLTENEVNQILNTSISPEQLVALQQMAKSVTDRTAKRQVQVYLDGLAVKHRITKAELLRAKSYVVAKQLADVQLKESEPYYIDVMQDAYNHASAEAIIGQTQKDFKVYQDNTVPEVDKEHESIKFVNQAGKTVKTIDVVPDEPVKSFKEMGVQYAKHALNEPWAGANYSQRIWKRTDELSKSLQSLFTAKQMSGMSEHDMAQTLMKQFATSAYQARRLIRTESAYMSGQARLKAWQDHDVDEYSLVAVLDFRTSNICRHMDGKVFKVADAKVAGKDGTYPPFHPFCRTIAVAHMTNAKTGGYRTARDPISDKTMRIPADTTYRQWEAMLIKKHGQAKVTTAEKKV
;
A
#
# COMPACT_ATOMS: atom_id res chain seq x y z
N MET A 1 -2.62 -18.32 9.59
CA MET A 1 -3.74 -17.86 8.75
C MET A 1 -5.05 -18.28 9.42
N ALA A 2 -6.09 -17.47 9.36
CA ALA A 2 -7.38 -17.76 10.00
C ALA A 2 -8.00 -19.05 9.45
N ASP A 3 -8.68 -19.81 10.31
CA ASP A 3 -9.54 -20.91 9.92
C ASP A 3 -10.74 -20.35 9.15
N LYS A 4 -10.78 -20.60 7.84
CA LYS A 4 -11.76 -20.04 6.90
C LYS A 4 -13.20 -20.49 7.18
N ASN A 5 -13.41 -21.45 8.07
CA ASN A 5 -14.73 -22.03 8.30
C ASN A 5 -15.63 -21.22 9.24
N LYS A 6 -15.20 -20.06 9.78
CA LYS A 6 -15.82 -19.52 11.01
C LYS A 6 -16.24 -18.03 11.05
N LEU A 7 -16.12 -17.23 9.98
CA LEU A 7 -16.69 -15.85 9.90
C LEU A 7 -18.17 -15.86 9.44
N ASN A 8 -18.90 -14.75 9.49
CA ASN A 8 -20.08 -14.62 8.61
C ASN A 8 -19.61 -14.53 7.15
N TYR A 9 -20.48 -14.76 6.17
CA TYR A 9 -20.06 -14.80 4.76
C TYR A 9 -19.37 -13.50 4.31
N TRP A 10 -19.96 -12.34 4.64
CA TRP A 10 -19.53 -11.02 4.17
C TRP A 10 -18.22 -10.53 4.77
N GLU A 11 -18.00 -10.74 6.06
CA GLU A 11 -16.73 -10.35 6.72
C GLU A 11 -15.57 -11.25 6.26
N ARG A 12 -15.83 -12.55 6.04
CA ARG A 12 -14.86 -13.49 5.45
C ARG A 12 -14.44 -13.03 4.07
N ARG A 13 -15.43 -12.65 3.27
CA ARG A 13 -15.26 -12.14 1.92
C ARG A 13 -14.41 -10.87 1.97
N ALA A 14 -14.81 -9.87 2.75
CA ALA A 14 -14.11 -8.59 2.87
C ALA A 14 -12.65 -8.75 3.33
N VAL A 15 -12.40 -9.53 4.40
CA VAL A 15 -11.03 -9.79 4.89
C VAL A 15 -10.20 -10.58 3.88
N TRP A 16 -10.80 -11.57 3.20
CA TRP A 16 -10.12 -12.34 2.17
C TRP A 16 -9.76 -11.47 0.97
N LEU A 17 -10.67 -10.62 0.51
CA LEU A 17 -10.45 -9.68 -0.59
C LEU A 17 -9.34 -8.68 -0.27
N GLU A 18 -9.36 -8.11 0.94
CA GLU A 18 -8.29 -7.22 1.40
C GLU A 18 -6.94 -7.93 1.45
N GLN A 19 -6.90 -9.19 1.89
CA GLN A 19 -5.67 -9.98 1.88
C GLN A 19 -5.19 -10.29 0.46
N GLN A 20 -6.09 -10.60 -0.49
CA GLN A 20 -5.72 -10.79 -1.90
C GLN A 20 -5.14 -9.52 -2.50
N GLN A 21 -5.77 -8.36 -2.24
CA GLN A 21 -5.28 -7.06 -2.68
C GLN A 21 -3.87 -6.79 -2.14
N HIS A 22 -3.65 -7.05 -0.85
CA HIS A 22 -2.33 -6.90 -0.23
C HIS A 22 -1.29 -7.85 -0.84
N ASN A 23 -1.64 -9.12 -1.07
CA ASN A 23 -0.74 -10.10 -1.67
C ASN A 23 -0.36 -9.72 -3.11
N LYS A 24 -1.32 -9.23 -3.91
CA LYS A 24 -1.04 -8.68 -5.25
C LYS A 24 -0.08 -7.49 -5.16
N GLY A 25 -0.34 -6.56 -4.24
CA GLY A 25 0.51 -5.39 -4.02
C GLY A 25 1.93 -5.74 -3.60
N ASP A 26 2.12 -6.77 -2.77
CA ASP A 26 3.46 -7.19 -2.34
C ASP A 26 4.32 -7.68 -3.52
N LYS A 27 3.74 -8.27 -4.57
CA LYS A 27 4.48 -8.63 -5.80
C LYS A 27 5.06 -7.40 -6.52
N HIS A 28 4.28 -6.32 -6.64
CA HIS A 28 4.76 -5.07 -7.24
C HIS A 28 5.80 -4.38 -6.36
N VAL A 29 5.61 -4.43 -5.04
CA VAL A 29 6.60 -3.95 -4.07
C VAL A 29 7.93 -4.68 -4.22
N ASP A 30 7.93 -5.99 -4.45
CA ASP A 30 9.16 -6.77 -4.65
C ASP A 30 9.93 -6.34 -5.90
N VAL A 31 9.23 -6.04 -7.00
CA VAL A 31 9.84 -5.49 -8.23
C VAL A 31 10.52 -4.16 -7.93
N LEU A 32 9.85 -3.27 -7.20
CA LEU A 32 10.45 -2.00 -6.79
C LEU A 32 11.66 -2.18 -5.89
N ILE A 33 11.57 -3.04 -4.87
CA ILE A 33 12.69 -3.29 -3.96
C ILE A 33 13.92 -3.75 -4.74
N LYS A 34 13.76 -4.64 -5.74
CA LYS A 34 14.85 -5.04 -6.63
C LYS A 34 15.44 -3.85 -7.38
N ALA A 35 14.63 -2.97 -7.93
CA ALA A 35 15.11 -1.76 -8.60
C ALA A 35 15.87 -0.82 -7.65
N PHE A 36 15.40 -0.63 -6.41
CA PHE A 36 16.12 0.14 -5.39
C PHE A 36 17.46 -0.50 -5.01
N ILE A 37 17.53 -1.83 -4.89
CA ILE A 37 18.78 -2.56 -4.61
C ILE A 37 19.76 -2.40 -5.77
N GLN A 38 19.30 -2.54 -7.02
CA GLN A 38 20.14 -2.36 -8.21
C GLN A 38 20.68 -0.93 -8.30
N ALA A 39 19.83 0.07 -8.08
CA ALA A 39 20.22 1.48 -8.05
C ALA A 39 21.24 1.79 -6.93
N GLN A 40 21.04 1.21 -5.75
CA GLN A 40 21.97 1.29 -4.63
C GLN A 40 23.33 0.68 -4.99
N GLN A 41 23.35 -0.56 -5.47
CA GLN A 41 24.58 -1.26 -5.86
C GLN A 41 25.33 -0.50 -6.95
N TYR A 42 24.61 0.03 -7.93
CA TYR A 42 25.19 0.86 -8.98
C TYR A 42 25.88 2.11 -8.40
N LEU A 43 25.20 2.90 -7.56
CA LEU A 43 25.81 4.12 -7.00
C LEU A 43 26.92 3.84 -5.99
N ILE A 44 26.86 2.73 -5.24
CA ILE A 44 27.97 2.28 -4.41
C ILE A 44 29.17 1.92 -5.30
N GLY A 45 28.94 1.18 -6.39
CA GLY A 45 29.97 0.83 -7.36
C GLY A 45 30.61 2.07 -8.02
N GLU A 46 29.79 3.03 -8.45
CA GLU A 46 30.24 4.29 -9.04
C GLU A 46 31.02 5.16 -8.05
N SER A 47 30.55 5.24 -6.80
CA SER A 47 31.27 5.87 -5.71
C SER A 47 32.63 5.18 -5.53
N ASN A 48 32.64 3.86 -5.34
CA ASN A 48 33.88 3.12 -5.13
C ASN A 48 34.83 3.26 -6.32
N HIS A 49 34.37 3.16 -7.56
CA HIS A 49 35.23 3.37 -8.73
C HIS A 49 35.84 4.79 -8.77
N MET A 50 35.07 5.80 -8.34
CA MET A 50 35.57 7.17 -8.22
C MET A 50 36.66 7.31 -7.15
N TYR A 51 36.57 6.58 -6.03
CA TYR A 51 37.45 6.73 -4.86
C TYR A 51 38.56 5.67 -4.73
N GLN A 52 38.36 4.45 -5.25
CA GLN A 52 39.27 3.30 -5.14
C GLN A 52 40.65 3.61 -5.68
N ARG A 53 40.73 4.40 -6.75
CA ARG A 53 42.01 4.78 -7.36
C ARG A 53 42.87 5.70 -6.48
N TYR A 54 42.28 6.31 -5.45
CA TYR A 54 42.91 7.33 -4.61
C TYR A 54 43.18 6.86 -3.18
N LEU A 55 42.39 5.91 -2.67
CA LEU A 55 42.53 5.45 -1.29
C LEU A 55 43.29 4.12 -1.15
N THR A 56 43.20 3.22 -2.14
CA THR A 56 43.86 1.89 -2.03
C THR A 56 45.37 1.92 -2.28
N LYS A 57 45.96 3.08 -2.62
CA LYS A 57 47.37 3.15 -3.03
C LYS A 57 48.26 4.23 -2.43
N SER A 58 47.79 5.16 -1.59
CA SER A 58 48.58 6.38 -1.42
C SER A 58 48.26 7.16 -0.17
N GLY A 59 49.27 7.53 0.60
CA GLY A 59 49.17 8.56 1.64
C GLY A 59 48.88 9.95 1.08
N LEU A 60 47.79 10.10 0.31
CA LEU A 60 47.31 11.36 -0.25
C LEU A 60 46.56 12.16 0.82
N THR A 61 46.77 13.46 0.78
CA THR A 61 46.08 14.47 1.55
C THR A 61 44.68 14.75 1.00
N GLU A 62 43.80 15.31 1.82
CA GLU A 62 42.45 15.73 1.43
C GLU A 62 42.44 16.69 0.22
N ASN A 63 43.48 17.53 0.09
CA ASN A 63 43.66 18.44 -1.03
C ASN A 63 43.94 17.71 -2.35
N GLU A 64 44.75 16.66 -2.33
CA GLU A 64 45.08 15.89 -3.53
C GLU A 64 43.86 15.13 -4.04
N VAL A 65 43.08 14.51 -3.14
CA VAL A 65 41.80 13.89 -3.49
C VAL A 65 40.85 14.93 -4.10
N ASN A 66 40.76 16.13 -3.52
CA ASN A 66 39.91 17.20 -4.06
C ASN A 66 40.33 17.67 -5.46
N GLN A 67 41.63 17.82 -5.75
CA GLN A 67 42.10 18.17 -7.10
C GLN A 67 41.65 17.14 -8.14
N ILE A 68 41.74 15.87 -7.75
CA ILE A 68 41.35 14.72 -8.53
C ILE A 68 39.85 14.70 -8.84
N LEU A 69 38.98 14.95 -7.86
CA LEU A 69 37.53 14.94 -8.08
C LEU A 69 37.08 16.08 -9.00
N ASN A 70 37.89 17.14 -9.08
CA ASN A 70 37.74 18.27 -9.98
C ASN A 70 38.39 18.06 -11.37
N THR A 71 38.92 16.86 -11.66
CA THR A 71 39.41 16.52 -13.01
C THR A 71 38.28 16.35 -14.02
N SER A 72 38.52 16.69 -15.29
CA SER A 72 37.56 16.47 -16.38
C SER A 72 37.24 14.99 -16.54
N ILE A 73 36.00 14.70 -16.93
CA ILE A 73 35.56 13.36 -17.33
C ILE A 73 35.91 13.05 -18.79
N SER A 74 35.91 11.77 -19.15
CA SER A 74 36.14 11.33 -20.53
C SER A 74 34.83 11.32 -21.35
N PRO A 75 34.90 11.41 -22.70
CA PRO A 75 33.72 11.32 -23.56
C PRO A 75 32.91 10.02 -23.36
N GLU A 76 33.57 8.90 -23.06
CA GLU A 76 32.91 7.62 -22.82
C GLU A 76 32.02 7.68 -21.58
N GLN A 77 32.44 8.39 -20.54
CA GLN A 77 31.65 8.59 -19.33
C GLN A 77 30.41 9.45 -19.59
N LEU A 78 30.51 10.43 -20.48
CA LEU A 78 29.36 11.22 -20.95
C LEU A 78 28.37 10.36 -21.74
N VAL A 79 28.87 9.51 -22.64
CA VAL A 79 28.03 8.57 -23.39
C VAL A 79 27.27 7.64 -22.44
N ALA A 80 27.94 7.09 -21.42
CA ALA A 80 27.29 6.25 -20.42
C ALA A 80 26.15 6.99 -19.68
N LEU A 81 26.39 8.23 -19.25
CA LEU A 81 25.36 9.08 -18.62
C LEU A 81 24.18 9.34 -19.57
N GLN A 82 24.45 9.63 -20.84
CA GLN A 82 23.41 9.81 -21.86
C GLN A 82 22.59 8.53 -22.08
N GLN A 83 23.22 7.36 -22.06
CA GLN A 83 22.50 6.09 -22.18
C GLN A 83 21.61 5.81 -20.96
N MET A 84 22.08 6.11 -19.75
CA MET A 84 21.22 6.05 -18.56
C MET A 84 20.01 6.98 -18.67
N ALA A 85 20.22 8.21 -19.15
CA ALA A 85 19.17 9.19 -19.34
C ALA A 85 18.12 8.72 -20.36
N LYS A 86 18.55 8.03 -21.43
CA LYS A 86 17.66 7.46 -22.45
C LYS A 86 16.76 6.34 -21.93
N SER A 87 17.14 5.66 -20.86
CA SER A 87 16.32 4.60 -20.28
C SER A 87 15.13 5.14 -19.49
N VAL A 88 15.06 6.46 -19.23
CA VAL A 88 13.92 7.10 -18.57
C VAL A 88 12.83 7.36 -19.61
N THR A 89 11.70 6.69 -19.45
CA THR A 89 10.61 6.69 -20.43
C THR A 89 9.45 7.60 -20.07
N ASP A 90 9.12 7.76 -18.79
CA ASP A 90 8.12 8.74 -18.32
C ASP A 90 8.43 10.15 -18.84
N ARG A 91 7.42 10.81 -19.40
CA ARG A 91 7.57 12.11 -20.08
C ARG A 91 8.08 13.20 -19.14
N THR A 92 7.59 13.21 -17.90
CA THR A 92 7.96 14.23 -16.90
C THR A 92 9.39 13.99 -16.42
N ALA A 93 9.70 12.75 -16.02
CA ALA A 93 11.04 12.37 -15.59
C ALA A 93 12.08 12.58 -16.70
N LYS A 94 11.76 12.23 -17.95
CA LYS A 94 12.62 12.44 -19.12
C LYS A 94 12.91 13.92 -19.34
N ARG A 95 11.91 14.79 -19.25
CA ARG A 95 12.12 16.24 -19.38
C ARG A 95 12.97 16.80 -18.23
N GLN A 96 12.75 16.33 -17.00
CA GLN A 96 13.55 16.70 -15.85
C GLN A 96 15.03 16.32 -16.02
N VAL A 97 15.29 15.10 -16.49
CA VAL A 97 16.65 14.63 -16.82
C VAL A 97 17.27 15.47 -17.93
N GLN A 98 16.53 15.75 -19.01
CA GLN A 98 17.04 16.57 -20.11
C GLN A 98 17.45 17.96 -19.64
N VAL A 99 16.57 18.67 -18.91
CA VAL A 99 16.86 20.02 -18.38
C VAL A 99 18.09 20.00 -17.47
N TYR A 100 18.21 18.99 -16.61
CA TYR A 100 19.36 18.85 -15.73
C TYR A 100 20.67 18.65 -16.52
N LEU A 101 20.65 17.80 -17.54
CA LEU A 101 21.83 17.53 -18.37
C LEU A 101 22.18 18.70 -19.29
N ASP A 102 21.20 19.42 -19.84
CA ASP A 102 21.42 20.63 -20.62
C ASP A 102 22.11 21.71 -19.78
N GLY A 103 21.64 21.92 -18.54
CA GLY A 103 22.28 22.83 -17.60
C GLY A 103 23.72 22.42 -17.25
N LEU A 104 23.99 21.11 -17.21
CA LEU A 104 25.35 20.60 -17.01
C LEU A 104 26.24 20.81 -18.25
N ALA A 105 25.68 20.69 -19.46
CA ALA A 105 26.39 20.86 -20.72
C ALA A 105 26.79 22.32 -21.02
N VAL A 106 26.12 23.31 -20.41
CA VAL A 106 26.52 24.73 -20.48
C VAL A 106 27.90 24.96 -19.85
N LYS A 107 28.34 24.09 -18.94
CA LYS A 107 29.67 24.20 -18.33
C LYS A 107 30.74 23.83 -19.36
N HIS A 108 31.77 24.67 -19.44
CA HIS A 108 32.95 24.39 -20.27
C HIS A 108 33.64 23.06 -19.89
N ARG A 109 33.50 22.62 -18.63
CA ARG A 109 34.09 21.39 -18.12
C ARG A 109 33.18 20.75 -17.09
N ILE A 110 32.95 19.45 -17.24
CA ILE A 110 32.24 18.62 -16.27
C ILE A 110 33.27 17.83 -15.48
N THR A 111 33.23 17.94 -14.15
CA THR A 111 34.14 17.22 -13.26
C THR A 111 33.63 15.82 -12.93
N LYS A 112 34.52 14.96 -12.44
CA LYS A 112 34.13 13.64 -11.94
C LYS A 112 33.05 13.75 -10.85
N ALA A 113 33.16 14.71 -9.93
CA ALA A 113 32.18 14.91 -8.85
C ALA A 113 30.81 15.29 -9.40
N GLU A 114 30.78 16.15 -10.41
CA GLU A 114 29.54 16.55 -11.09
C GLU A 114 28.91 15.39 -11.86
N LEU A 115 29.72 14.54 -12.49
CA LEU A 115 29.22 13.31 -13.12
C LEU A 115 28.56 12.38 -12.11
N LEU A 116 29.14 12.16 -10.92
CA LEU A 116 28.53 11.29 -9.90
C LEU A 116 27.22 11.88 -9.36
N ARG A 117 27.16 13.21 -9.16
CA ARG A 117 25.90 13.91 -8.83
C ARG A 117 24.86 13.77 -9.95
N ALA A 118 25.28 13.84 -11.21
CA ALA A 118 24.41 13.65 -12.37
C ALA A 118 23.88 12.21 -12.47
N LYS A 119 24.75 11.20 -12.30
CA LYS A 119 24.34 9.79 -12.24
C LYS A 119 23.32 9.54 -11.14
N SER A 120 23.54 10.13 -9.97
CA SER A 120 22.61 10.03 -8.83
C SER A 120 21.24 10.63 -9.13
N TYR A 121 21.22 11.78 -9.81
CA TYR A 121 19.99 12.41 -10.28
C TYR A 121 19.24 11.48 -11.25
N VAL A 122 19.93 10.99 -12.28
CA VAL A 122 19.33 10.09 -13.28
C VAL A 122 18.78 8.82 -12.64
N VAL A 123 19.53 8.20 -11.72
CA VAL A 123 19.08 7.00 -10.99
C VAL A 123 17.81 7.27 -10.19
N ALA A 124 17.70 8.40 -9.50
CA ALA A 124 16.48 8.76 -8.79
C ALA A 124 15.28 8.91 -9.75
N LYS A 125 15.51 9.42 -10.97
CA LYS A 125 14.47 9.55 -12.01
C LYS A 125 14.11 8.23 -12.68
N GLN A 126 15.06 7.33 -12.87
CA GLN A 126 14.78 5.94 -13.28
C GLN A 126 13.90 5.23 -12.24
N LEU A 127 14.15 5.43 -10.94
CA LEU A 127 13.30 4.87 -9.89
C LEU A 127 11.89 5.48 -9.86
N ALA A 128 11.73 6.74 -10.27
CA ALA A 128 10.41 7.35 -10.45
C ALA A 128 9.65 6.70 -11.62
N ASP A 129 10.34 6.52 -12.75
CA ASP A 129 9.81 5.89 -13.95
C ASP A 129 9.34 4.45 -13.67
N VAL A 130 10.19 3.65 -13.02
CA VAL A 130 9.84 2.27 -12.60
C VAL A 130 8.63 2.27 -11.66
N GLN A 131 8.60 3.18 -10.68
CA GLN A 131 7.45 3.29 -9.77
C GLN A 131 6.15 3.60 -10.51
N LEU A 132 6.15 4.53 -11.45
CA LEU A 132 4.97 4.89 -12.24
C LEU A 132 4.50 3.72 -13.10
N LYS A 133 5.44 3.11 -13.83
CA LYS A 133 5.18 1.97 -14.72
C LYS A 133 4.58 0.77 -13.99
N GLU A 134 5.05 0.47 -12.78
CA GLU A 134 4.54 -0.63 -11.97
C GLU A 134 3.21 -0.29 -11.29
N SER A 135 3.01 0.96 -10.89
CA SER A 135 1.87 1.33 -10.03
C SER A 135 0.58 1.55 -10.81
N GLU A 136 0.63 2.17 -11.99
CA GLU A 136 -0.60 2.55 -12.72
C GLU A 136 -1.46 1.34 -13.14
N PRO A 137 -0.93 0.31 -13.85
CA PRO A 137 -1.73 -0.85 -14.21
C PRO A 137 -2.24 -1.63 -12.99
N TYR A 138 -1.40 -1.72 -11.96
CA TYR A 138 -1.76 -2.35 -10.69
C TYR A 138 -2.95 -1.67 -10.02
N TYR A 139 -2.97 -0.34 -9.96
CA TYR A 139 -4.08 0.38 -9.37
C TYR A 139 -5.37 0.24 -10.17
N ILE A 140 -5.29 0.24 -11.50
CA ILE A 140 -6.46 -0.01 -12.36
C ILE A 140 -7.03 -1.41 -12.08
N ASP A 141 -6.19 -2.45 -12.03
CA ASP A 141 -6.59 -3.82 -11.69
C ASP A 141 -7.28 -3.90 -10.33
N VAL A 142 -6.66 -3.30 -9.31
CA VAL A 142 -7.19 -3.28 -7.94
C VAL A 142 -8.54 -2.55 -7.87
N MET A 143 -8.71 -1.46 -8.60
CA MET A 143 -9.99 -0.76 -8.66
C MET A 143 -11.07 -1.60 -9.33
N GLN A 144 -10.75 -2.23 -10.46
CA GLN A 144 -11.71 -3.09 -11.18
C GLN A 144 -12.17 -4.25 -10.30
N ASP A 145 -11.22 -4.93 -9.66
CA ASP A 145 -11.51 -6.00 -8.71
C ASP A 145 -12.39 -5.50 -7.56
N ALA A 146 -12.02 -4.38 -6.94
CA ALA A 146 -12.76 -3.84 -5.80
C ALA A 146 -14.19 -3.45 -6.18
N TYR A 147 -14.39 -2.82 -7.33
CA TYR A 147 -15.70 -2.47 -7.85
C TYR A 147 -16.56 -3.72 -8.12
N ASN A 148 -16.01 -4.70 -8.83
CA ASN A 148 -16.72 -5.93 -9.20
C ASN A 148 -17.15 -6.71 -7.94
N HIS A 149 -16.26 -6.84 -6.96
CA HIS A 149 -16.58 -7.52 -5.71
C HIS A 149 -17.63 -6.75 -4.90
N ALA A 150 -17.48 -5.44 -4.76
CA ALA A 150 -18.42 -4.61 -4.01
C ALA A 150 -19.81 -4.58 -4.66
N SER A 151 -19.88 -4.61 -5.99
CA SER A 151 -21.13 -4.70 -6.76
C SER A 151 -21.85 -6.02 -6.48
N ALA A 152 -21.12 -7.14 -6.56
CA ALA A 152 -21.67 -8.45 -6.22
C ALA A 152 -22.12 -8.51 -4.75
N GLU A 153 -21.33 -7.97 -3.83
CA GLU A 153 -21.67 -7.89 -2.40
C GLU A 153 -22.96 -7.09 -2.17
N ALA A 154 -23.12 -5.94 -2.81
CA ALA A 154 -24.31 -5.10 -2.71
C ALA A 154 -25.57 -5.81 -3.22
N ILE A 155 -25.51 -6.41 -4.42
CA ILE A 155 -26.65 -7.11 -5.02
C ILE A 155 -27.13 -8.26 -4.12
N ILE A 156 -26.20 -9.13 -3.71
CA ILE A 156 -26.55 -10.29 -2.90
C ILE A 156 -27.01 -9.84 -1.51
N GLY A 157 -26.36 -8.86 -0.89
CA GLY A 157 -26.72 -8.42 0.44
C GLY A 157 -28.06 -7.67 0.49
N GLN A 158 -28.40 -6.88 -0.53
CA GLN A 158 -29.72 -6.28 -0.68
C GLN A 158 -30.79 -7.36 -0.87
N THR A 159 -30.54 -8.34 -1.73
CA THR A 159 -31.42 -9.51 -1.88
C THR A 159 -31.64 -10.21 -0.52
N GLN A 160 -30.58 -10.45 0.24
CA GLN A 160 -30.67 -11.07 1.56
C GLN A 160 -31.44 -10.23 2.58
N LYS A 161 -31.33 -8.89 2.52
CA LYS A 161 -32.12 -7.96 3.33
C LYS A 161 -33.61 -8.09 3.01
N ASP A 162 -33.96 -8.09 1.73
CA ASP A 162 -35.34 -8.19 1.24
C ASP A 162 -35.99 -9.52 1.64
N PHE A 163 -35.24 -10.63 1.56
CA PHE A 163 -35.69 -11.96 1.99
C PHE A 163 -35.55 -12.24 3.49
N LYS A 164 -35.08 -11.26 4.28
CA LYS A 164 -34.89 -11.34 5.75
C LYS A 164 -33.98 -12.51 6.19
N VAL A 165 -32.92 -12.78 5.43
CA VAL A 165 -32.03 -13.95 5.56
C VAL A 165 -31.30 -14.01 6.92
N TYR A 166 -31.00 -12.88 7.56
CA TYR A 166 -30.22 -12.83 8.80
C TYR A 166 -30.94 -12.20 10.01
N GLN A 167 -32.28 -12.11 10.00
CA GLN A 167 -33.02 -11.42 11.06
C GLN A 167 -33.15 -12.21 12.37
N ASP A 168 -33.07 -13.54 12.30
CA ASP A 168 -33.11 -14.46 13.45
C ASP A 168 -31.78 -15.22 13.49
N ASN A 169 -31.26 -15.60 14.69
CA ASN A 169 -29.99 -16.33 14.92
C ASN A 169 -29.89 -17.69 14.17
N THR A 170 -29.92 -17.61 12.85
CA THR A 170 -30.07 -18.68 11.89
C THR A 170 -29.02 -18.49 10.81
N VAL A 171 -28.50 -19.59 10.30
CA VAL A 171 -27.50 -19.61 9.24
C VAL A 171 -28.15 -20.24 8.01
N PRO A 172 -28.04 -19.62 6.82
CA PRO A 172 -28.53 -20.24 5.60
C PRO A 172 -27.63 -21.41 5.19
N GLU A 173 -28.24 -22.54 4.90
CA GLU A 173 -27.64 -23.76 4.35
C GLU A 173 -28.28 -24.07 2.99
N VAL A 174 -27.46 -24.37 1.98
CA VAL A 174 -27.94 -24.70 0.64
C VAL A 174 -28.28 -26.19 0.58
N ASP A 175 -29.55 -26.51 0.39
CA ASP A 175 -30.03 -27.84 0.04
C ASP A 175 -29.95 -27.99 -1.48
N LYS A 176 -28.90 -28.67 -1.94
CA LYS A 176 -28.67 -28.93 -3.36
C LYS A 176 -29.61 -29.98 -3.95
N GLU A 177 -30.20 -30.85 -3.13
CA GLU A 177 -31.10 -31.91 -3.60
C GLU A 177 -32.48 -31.34 -3.92
N HIS A 178 -32.93 -30.37 -3.12
CA HIS A 178 -34.25 -29.76 -3.23
C HIS A 178 -34.21 -28.33 -3.78
N GLU A 179 -33.06 -27.89 -4.31
CA GLU A 179 -32.82 -26.53 -4.82
C GLU A 179 -33.40 -25.44 -3.90
N SER A 180 -33.14 -25.56 -2.59
CA SER A 180 -33.70 -24.66 -1.58
C SER A 180 -32.65 -24.18 -0.59
N ILE A 181 -32.90 -23.04 0.06
CA ILE A 181 -32.09 -22.50 1.14
C ILE A 181 -32.83 -22.70 2.45
N LYS A 182 -32.24 -23.49 3.34
CA LYS A 182 -32.75 -23.76 4.69
C LYS A 182 -32.09 -22.82 5.70
N PHE A 183 -32.88 -22.16 6.52
CA PHE A 183 -32.41 -21.33 7.62
C PHE A 183 -32.41 -22.15 8.88
N VAL A 184 -31.23 -22.48 9.40
CA VAL A 184 -31.07 -23.38 10.54
C VAL A 184 -30.66 -22.58 11.77
N ASN A 185 -31.37 -22.75 12.89
CA ASN A 185 -30.99 -22.08 14.15
C ASN A 185 -29.76 -22.73 14.81
N GLN A 186 -29.29 -22.14 15.90
CA GLN A 186 -28.14 -22.66 16.66
C GLN A 186 -28.33 -24.10 17.22
N ALA A 187 -29.58 -24.59 17.29
CA ALA A 187 -29.91 -25.95 17.72
C ALA A 187 -30.02 -26.95 16.56
N GLY A 188 -29.70 -26.55 15.33
CA GLY A 188 -29.78 -27.42 14.15
C GLY A 188 -31.19 -27.59 13.58
N LYS A 189 -32.17 -26.82 14.06
CA LYS A 189 -33.56 -26.90 13.57
C LYS A 189 -33.78 -25.90 12.43
N THR A 190 -34.32 -26.37 11.32
CA THR A 190 -34.79 -25.51 10.23
C THR A 190 -35.95 -24.64 10.71
N VAL A 191 -35.78 -23.33 10.60
CA VAL A 191 -36.75 -22.30 10.99
C VAL A 191 -37.51 -21.78 9.77
N LYS A 192 -36.86 -21.76 8.61
CA LYS A 192 -37.44 -21.28 7.34
C LYS A 192 -36.79 -22.01 6.17
N THR A 193 -37.53 -22.24 5.10
CA THR A 193 -37.02 -22.74 3.82
C THR A 193 -37.43 -21.76 2.73
N ILE A 194 -36.52 -21.46 1.81
CA ILE A 194 -36.77 -20.63 0.63
C ILE A 194 -36.42 -21.47 -0.59
N ASP A 195 -37.39 -21.68 -1.48
CA ASP A 195 -37.13 -22.37 -2.75
C ASP A 195 -36.32 -21.44 -3.66
N VAL A 196 -35.24 -21.96 -4.24
CA VAL A 196 -34.42 -21.23 -5.19
C VAL A 196 -35.05 -21.44 -6.56
N VAL A 197 -35.74 -20.42 -7.07
CA VAL A 197 -36.13 -20.43 -8.49
C VAL A 197 -34.89 -20.06 -9.30
N PRO A 198 -34.43 -20.90 -10.24
CA PRO A 198 -33.32 -20.54 -11.11
C PRO A 198 -33.72 -19.33 -11.96
N ASP A 199 -33.06 -18.19 -11.73
CA ASP A 199 -33.16 -17.02 -12.61
C ASP A 199 -32.22 -17.19 -13.81
N GLU A 200 -32.40 -16.38 -14.85
CA GLU A 200 -31.45 -16.36 -15.97
C GLU A 200 -30.03 -16.10 -15.44
N PRO A 201 -29.02 -16.86 -15.92
CA PRO A 201 -27.65 -16.67 -15.45
C PRO A 201 -27.23 -15.21 -15.71
N VAL A 202 -26.74 -14.52 -14.68
CA VAL A 202 -26.13 -13.19 -14.85
C VAL A 202 -24.91 -13.36 -15.77
N LYS A 203 -25.07 -13.00 -17.05
CA LYS A 203 -24.04 -13.22 -18.08
C LYS A 203 -22.84 -12.28 -17.94
N SER A 204 -23.03 -11.09 -17.35
CA SER A 204 -21.96 -10.13 -17.08
C SER A 204 -22.37 -9.15 -15.99
N PHE A 205 -21.46 -8.86 -15.06
CA PHE A 205 -21.60 -7.70 -14.18
C PHE A 205 -21.24 -6.43 -14.94
N LYS A 206 -21.94 -5.32 -14.66
CA LYS A 206 -21.53 -4.01 -15.17
C LYS A 206 -20.13 -3.72 -14.62
N GLU A 207 -19.17 -3.53 -15.51
CA GLU A 207 -17.80 -3.22 -15.13
C GLU A 207 -17.61 -1.72 -14.91
N MET A 208 -16.70 -1.36 -14.02
CA MET A 208 -16.24 0.02 -13.88
C MET A 208 -15.56 0.50 -15.18
N GLY A 209 -15.93 1.69 -15.65
CA GLY A 209 -15.26 2.27 -16.82
C GLY A 209 -13.78 2.58 -16.54
N VAL A 210 -12.88 2.18 -17.43
CA VAL A 210 -11.43 2.48 -17.34
C VAL A 210 -11.15 3.97 -17.17
N GLN A 211 -12.01 4.83 -17.73
CA GLN A 211 -11.88 6.28 -17.58
C GLN A 211 -12.08 6.75 -16.14
N TYR A 212 -12.97 6.10 -15.37
CA TYR A 212 -13.13 6.40 -13.95
C TYR A 212 -11.87 6.03 -13.16
N ALA A 213 -11.28 4.86 -13.46
CA ALA A 213 -10.02 4.44 -12.84
C ALA A 213 -8.90 5.47 -13.10
N LYS A 214 -8.76 5.90 -14.36
CA LYS A 214 -7.79 6.94 -14.75
C LYS A 214 -8.08 8.29 -14.11
N HIS A 215 -9.34 8.66 -13.94
CA HIS A 215 -9.70 9.89 -13.23
C HIS A 215 -9.28 9.81 -11.76
N ALA A 216 -9.66 8.75 -11.04
CA ALA A 216 -9.32 8.54 -9.64
C ALA A 216 -7.80 8.52 -9.38
N LEU A 217 -7.03 8.01 -10.34
CA LEU A 217 -5.57 8.04 -10.30
C LEU A 217 -4.98 9.45 -10.32
N ASN A 218 -5.60 10.35 -11.07
CA ASN A 218 -5.12 11.73 -11.20
C ASN A 218 -5.68 12.66 -10.13
N GLU A 219 -6.77 12.27 -9.47
CA GLU A 219 -7.44 13.04 -8.44
C GLU A 219 -6.54 13.21 -7.20
N PRO A 220 -6.27 14.46 -6.78
CA PRO A 220 -5.54 14.70 -5.54
C PRO A 220 -6.38 14.30 -4.32
N TRP A 221 -5.81 13.49 -3.43
CA TRP A 221 -6.39 13.21 -2.12
C TRP A 221 -5.38 13.55 -1.04
N ALA A 222 -5.77 14.11 0.10
CA ALA A 222 -4.80 14.56 1.12
C ALA A 222 -3.64 15.42 0.54
N GLY A 223 -3.96 16.30 -0.42
CA GLY A 223 -3.06 17.34 -0.98
C GLY A 223 -2.21 16.94 -2.19
N ALA A 224 -2.22 15.69 -2.63
CA ALA A 224 -1.48 15.26 -3.84
C ALA A 224 -2.08 13.97 -4.42
N ASN A 225 -1.80 13.68 -5.69
CA ASN A 225 -2.04 12.36 -6.28
C ASN A 225 -0.80 11.46 -6.17
N TYR A 226 -0.91 10.18 -6.56
CA TYR A 226 0.19 9.21 -6.40
C TYR A 226 1.45 9.60 -7.19
N SER A 227 1.29 10.10 -8.42
CA SER A 227 2.42 10.45 -9.28
C SER A 227 3.18 11.65 -8.72
N GLN A 228 2.47 12.67 -8.22
CA GLN A 228 3.05 13.80 -7.49
C GLN A 228 3.85 13.36 -6.26
N ARG A 229 3.37 12.36 -5.52
CA ARG A 229 4.10 11.79 -4.37
C ARG A 229 5.37 11.05 -4.80
N ILE A 230 5.34 10.32 -5.93
CA ILE A 230 6.52 9.66 -6.48
C ILE A 230 7.57 10.70 -6.90
N TRP A 231 7.17 11.74 -7.63
CA TRP A 231 8.09 12.80 -8.07
C TRP A 231 8.73 13.51 -6.87
N LYS A 232 7.92 13.95 -5.90
CA LYS A 232 8.43 14.60 -4.68
C LYS A 232 9.46 13.74 -3.95
N ARG A 233 9.18 12.46 -3.74
CA ARG A 233 10.09 11.55 -3.02
C ARG A 233 11.38 11.26 -3.79
N THR A 234 11.30 11.12 -5.10
CA THR A 234 12.49 10.88 -5.92
C THR A 234 13.33 12.15 -6.09
N ASP A 235 12.71 13.34 -6.07
CA ASP A 235 13.42 14.61 -5.93
C ASP A 235 14.14 14.72 -4.58
N GLU A 236 13.48 14.36 -3.48
CA GLU A 236 14.10 14.29 -2.16
C GLU A 236 15.28 13.32 -2.12
N LEU A 237 15.12 12.10 -2.66
CA LEU A 237 16.20 11.12 -2.80
C LEU A 237 17.36 11.69 -3.60
N SER A 238 17.09 12.28 -4.77
CA SER A 238 18.14 12.90 -5.60
C SER A 238 18.92 13.96 -4.83
N LYS A 239 18.22 14.85 -4.12
CA LYS A 239 18.84 15.91 -3.30
C LYS A 239 19.70 15.31 -2.20
N SER A 240 19.18 14.32 -1.46
CA SER A 240 19.93 13.63 -0.41
C SER A 240 21.19 12.96 -0.95
N LEU A 241 21.11 12.30 -2.10
CA LEU A 241 22.27 11.67 -2.74
C LEU A 241 23.32 12.72 -3.14
N GLN A 242 22.90 13.81 -3.79
CA GLN A 242 23.81 14.88 -4.19
C GLN A 242 24.50 15.54 -2.99
N SER A 243 23.75 15.79 -1.90
CA SER A 243 24.31 16.29 -0.64
C SER A 243 25.30 15.30 -0.03
N LEU A 244 24.99 14.00 -0.04
CA LEU A 244 25.87 12.96 0.48
C LEU A 244 27.20 12.92 -0.29
N PHE A 245 27.16 12.96 -1.63
CA PHE A 245 28.39 12.99 -2.44
C PHE A 245 29.20 14.27 -2.24
N THR A 246 28.53 15.39 -1.95
CA THR A 246 29.19 16.65 -1.62
C THR A 246 29.84 16.61 -0.24
N ALA A 247 29.14 16.09 0.76
CA ALA A 247 29.69 15.90 2.10
C ALA A 247 30.90 14.96 2.09
N LYS A 248 30.80 13.83 1.37
CA LYS A 248 31.92 12.90 1.13
C LYS A 248 33.15 13.62 0.59
N GLN A 249 32.97 14.50 -0.40
CA GLN A 249 34.05 15.29 -0.99
C GLN A 249 34.70 16.26 0.02
N MET A 250 33.92 16.80 0.96
CA MET A 250 34.37 17.82 1.93
C MET A 250 34.90 17.26 3.25
N SER A 251 34.60 16.01 3.60
CA SER A 251 34.82 15.48 4.95
C SER A 251 35.75 14.26 5.01
N GLY A 252 36.34 13.85 3.89
CA GLY A 252 37.21 12.68 3.82
C GLY A 252 36.57 11.36 4.27
N MET A 253 35.23 11.25 4.27
CA MET A 253 34.49 10.07 4.75
C MET A 253 35.02 8.78 4.09
N SER A 254 35.08 7.65 4.81
CA SER A 254 35.64 6.40 4.28
C SER A 254 34.73 5.75 3.22
N GLU A 255 35.27 4.89 2.35
CA GLU A 255 34.46 4.12 1.38
C GLU A 255 33.39 3.27 2.08
N HIS A 256 33.77 2.66 3.20
CA HIS A 256 32.88 1.87 4.03
C HIS A 256 31.69 2.68 4.54
N ASP A 257 31.94 3.85 5.13
CA ASP A 257 30.88 4.71 5.68
C ASP A 257 29.96 5.25 4.58
N MET A 258 30.53 5.53 3.42
CA MET A 258 29.76 5.97 2.25
C MET A 258 28.82 4.87 1.75
N ALA A 259 29.33 3.64 1.63
CA ALA A 259 28.52 2.48 1.26
C ALA A 259 27.39 2.26 2.27
N GLN A 260 27.69 2.29 3.58
CA GLN A 260 26.66 2.16 4.62
C GLN A 260 25.59 3.26 4.54
N THR A 261 26.02 4.50 4.29
CA THR A 261 25.09 5.65 4.22
C THR A 261 24.20 5.56 2.99
N LEU A 262 24.75 5.19 1.82
CA LEU A 262 23.97 4.88 0.63
C LEU A 262 23.00 3.73 0.90
N MET A 263 23.46 2.65 1.53
CA MET A 263 22.60 1.52 1.87
C MET A 263 21.38 1.94 2.69
N LYS A 264 21.61 2.74 3.74
CA LYS A 264 20.57 3.28 4.61
C LYS A 264 19.61 4.22 3.87
N GLN A 265 20.13 5.10 3.01
CA GLN A 265 19.32 6.05 2.24
C GLN A 265 18.38 5.33 1.26
N PHE A 266 18.89 4.34 0.55
CA PHE A 266 18.10 3.52 -0.39
C PHE A 266 17.11 2.62 0.35
N ALA A 267 17.49 2.00 1.47
CA ALA A 267 16.57 1.20 2.29
C ALA A 267 15.40 2.04 2.82
N THR A 268 15.69 3.26 3.28
CA THR A 268 14.66 4.23 3.69
C THR A 268 13.75 4.54 2.51
N SER A 269 14.30 4.87 1.35
CA SER A 269 13.51 5.23 0.16
C SER A 269 12.65 4.08 -0.35
N ALA A 270 13.16 2.84 -0.34
CA ALA A 270 12.41 1.63 -0.67
C ALA A 270 11.24 1.40 0.31
N TYR A 271 11.47 1.59 1.60
CA TYR A 271 10.40 1.53 2.60
C TYR A 271 9.32 2.59 2.37
N GLN A 272 9.72 3.83 2.04
CA GLN A 272 8.79 4.91 1.72
C GLN A 272 7.95 4.59 0.46
N ALA A 273 8.58 4.01 -0.58
CA ALA A 273 7.89 3.58 -1.81
C ALA A 273 6.89 2.45 -1.52
N ARG A 274 7.29 1.44 -0.74
CA ARG A 274 6.38 0.36 -0.29
C ARG A 274 5.16 0.93 0.45
N ARG A 275 5.40 1.86 1.38
CA ARG A 275 4.32 2.49 2.14
C ARG A 275 3.37 3.24 1.20
N LEU A 276 3.92 3.99 0.25
CA LEU A 276 3.13 4.72 -0.74
C LEU A 276 2.24 3.76 -1.51
N ILE A 277 2.79 2.70 -2.12
CA ILE A 277 1.99 1.73 -2.88
C ILE A 277 0.82 1.18 -2.09
N ARG A 278 1.07 0.72 -0.86
CA ARG A 278 0.01 0.13 -0.04
C ARG A 278 -1.07 1.14 0.33
N THR A 279 -0.66 2.38 0.59
CA THR A 279 -1.59 3.45 0.96
C THR A 279 -2.44 3.90 -0.23
N GLU A 280 -1.82 4.10 -1.39
CA GLU A 280 -2.53 4.43 -2.64
C GLU A 280 -3.43 3.28 -3.08
N SER A 281 -2.98 2.03 -3.01
CA SER A 281 -3.79 0.85 -3.32
C SER A 281 -5.07 0.80 -2.47
N ALA A 282 -4.95 1.03 -1.16
CA ALA A 282 -6.11 1.10 -0.27
C ALA A 282 -7.05 2.27 -0.61
N TYR A 283 -6.50 3.43 -0.99
CA TYR A 283 -7.29 4.56 -1.47
C TYR A 283 -8.05 4.21 -2.74
N MET A 284 -7.36 3.68 -3.75
CA MET A 284 -7.93 3.34 -5.06
C MET A 284 -9.01 2.27 -4.93
N SER A 285 -8.75 1.18 -4.21
CA SER A 285 -9.79 0.15 -3.95
C SER A 285 -10.96 0.71 -3.14
N GLY A 286 -10.67 1.59 -2.18
CA GLY A 286 -11.66 2.30 -1.40
C GLY A 286 -12.62 3.13 -2.26
N GLN A 287 -12.08 3.93 -3.20
CA GLN A 287 -12.84 4.73 -4.16
C GLN A 287 -13.73 3.86 -5.06
N ALA A 288 -13.18 2.78 -5.59
CA ALA A 288 -13.92 1.87 -6.46
C ALA A 288 -15.06 1.14 -5.71
N ARG A 289 -14.79 0.69 -4.47
CA ARG A 289 -15.81 0.09 -3.59
C ARG A 289 -16.93 1.07 -3.27
N LEU A 290 -16.58 2.32 -2.92
CA LEU A 290 -17.57 3.36 -2.63
C LEU A 290 -18.44 3.65 -3.86
N LYS A 291 -17.84 3.70 -5.05
CA LYS A 291 -18.57 3.89 -6.30
C LYS A 291 -19.53 2.75 -6.60
N ALA A 292 -19.13 1.49 -6.36
CA ALA A 292 -20.02 0.35 -6.51
C ALA A 292 -21.21 0.42 -5.54
N TRP A 293 -20.97 0.78 -4.28
CA TRP A 293 -22.03 0.97 -3.30
C TRP A 293 -23.02 2.07 -3.68
N GLN A 294 -22.53 3.17 -4.25
CA GLN A 294 -23.38 4.23 -4.79
C GLN A 294 -24.20 3.76 -6.00
N ASP A 295 -23.61 2.96 -6.90
CA ASP A 295 -24.29 2.43 -8.09
C ASP A 295 -25.35 1.36 -7.77
N HIS A 296 -25.28 0.78 -6.58
CA HIS A 296 -26.15 -0.31 -6.12
C HIS A 296 -26.96 0.08 -4.86
N ASP A 297 -27.15 1.38 -4.63
CA ASP A 297 -28.05 1.93 -3.61
C ASP A 297 -27.79 1.39 -2.18
N VAL A 298 -26.52 1.18 -1.83
CA VAL A 298 -26.14 0.82 -0.45
C VAL A 298 -26.20 2.08 0.42
N ASP A 299 -27.03 2.06 1.46
CA ASP A 299 -27.26 3.21 2.33
C ASP A 299 -26.07 3.51 3.26
N GLU A 300 -25.53 2.47 3.89
CA GLU A 300 -24.58 2.57 5.02
C GLU A 300 -23.40 1.62 4.88
N TYR A 301 -22.29 1.99 5.52
CA TYR A 301 -21.13 1.13 5.69
C TYR A 301 -20.64 1.18 7.13
N SER A 302 -20.04 0.09 7.59
CA SER A 302 -19.36 -0.01 8.88
C SER A 302 -17.86 -0.13 8.69
N LEU A 303 -17.11 0.35 9.68
CA LEU A 303 -15.66 0.28 9.69
C LEU A 303 -15.19 -0.90 10.53
N VAL A 304 -14.29 -1.70 9.97
CA VAL A 304 -13.71 -2.87 10.62
C VAL A 304 -12.20 -2.73 10.67
N ALA A 305 -11.64 -2.65 11.87
CA ALA A 305 -10.21 -2.62 12.11
C ALA A 305 -9.64 -4.03 12.35
N VAL A 306 -8.36 -4.19 12.03
CA VAL A 306 -7.58 -5.37 12.41
C VAL A 306 -7.39 -5.37 13.93
N LEU A 307 -7.54 -6.54 14.56
CA LEU A 307 -7.38 -6.72 16.00
C LEU A 307 -5.97 -7.19 16.34
N ASP A 308 -5.01 -6.26 16.32
CA ASP A 308 -3.66 -6.46 16.84
C ASP A 308 -3.05 -5.15 17.37
N PHE A 309 -1.95 -5.23 18.13
CA PHE A 309 -1.32 -4.04 18.72
C PHE A 309 -0.68 -3.06 17.73
N ARG A 310 -0.54 -3.41 16.44
CA ARG A 310 -0.08 -2.47 15.39
C ARG A 310 -1.21 -1.58 14.88
N THR A 311 -2.47 -1.89 15.19
CA THR A 311 -3.60 -1.06 14.83
C THR A 311 -3.51 0.28 15.56
N SER A 312 -3.50 1.38 14.80
CA SER A 312 -3.29 2.73 15.33
C SER A 312 -4.46 3.21 16.19
N ASN A 313 -4.23 4.20 17.05
CA ASN A 313 -5.30 4.83 17.84
C ASN A 313 -6.45 5.36 16.97
N ILE A 314 -6.16 5.87 15.77
CA ILE A 314 -7.19 6.33 14.82
C ILE A 314 -8.04 5.14 14.37
N CYS A 315 -7.41 4.06 13.92
CA CYS A 315 -8.13 2.84 13.52
C CYS A 315 -8.96 2.26 14.67
N ARG A 316 -8.39 2.19 15.89
CA ARG A 316 -9.09 1.71 17.10
C ARG A 316 -10.31 2.57 17.44
N HIS A 317 -10.21 3.88 17.22
CA HIS A 317 -11.30 4.81 17.47
C HIS A 317 -12.40 4.73 16.42
N MET A 318 -12.06 4.41 15.17
CA MET A 318 -13.00 4.29 14.06
C MET A 318 -13.69 2.93 13.97
N ASP A 319 -13.11 1.90 14.58
CA ASP A 319 -13.64 0.53 14.56
C ASP A 319 -15.07 0.42 15.11
N GLY A 320 -15.95 -0.25 14.35
CA GLY A 320 -17.36 -0.44 14.66
C GLY A 320 -18.27 0.75 14.36
N LYS A 321 -17.74 1.90 13.93
CA LYS A 321 -18.58 3.05 13.54
C LYS A 321 -19.29 2.79 12.22
N VAL A 322 -20.53 3.27 12.12
CA VAL A 322 -21.38 3.22 10.93
C VAL A 322 -21.55 4.62 10.35
N PHE A 323 -21.51 4.74 9.03
CA PHE A 323 -21.64 5.98 8.29
C PHE A 323 -22.51 5.77 7.05
N LYS A 324 -23.11 6.84 6.55
CA LYS A 324 -23.82 6.83 5.26
C LYS A 324 -22.84 6.82 4.10
N VAL A 325 -23.12 6.01 3.08
CA VAL A 325 -22.35 5.97 1.82
C VAL A 325 -22.34 7.34 1.14
N ALA A 326 -23.48 8.04 1.17
CA ALA A 326 -23.60 9.39 0.61
C ALA A 326 -22.67 10.43 1.28
N ASP A 327 -22.32 10.23 2.55
CA ASP A 327 -21.50 11.15 3.34
C ASP A 327 -20.04 10.69 3.46
N ALA A 328 -19.65 9.65 2.72
CA ALA A 328 -18.30 9.08 2.78
C ALA A 328 -17.24 10.08 2.30
N LYS A 329 -16.23 10.33 3.14
CA LYS A 329 -15.13 11.25 2.85
C LYS A 329 -13.80 10.54 3.02
N VAL A 330 -13.06 10.38 1.92
CA VAL A 330 -11.70 9.81 1.94
C VAL A 330 -10.68 10.95 2.08
N ALA A 331 -10.52 11.44 3.31
CA ALA A 331 -9.72 12.63 3.63
C ALA A 331 -8.58 12.34 4.62
N GLY A 332 -8.03 11.13 4.59
CA GLY A 332 -7.03 10.72 5.58
C GLY A 332 -7.61 10.76 7.00
N LYS A 333 -6.86 11.33 7.95
CA LYS A 333 -7.22 11.32 9.38
C LYS A 333 -8.55 12.03 9.70
N ASP A 334 -8.96 12.96 8.84
CA ASP A 334 -10.17 13.78 9.01
C ASP A 334 -11.37 13.19 8.21
N GLY A 335 -11.15 12.06 7.53
CA GLY A 335 -12.15 11.37 6.74
C GLY A 335 -13.06 10.44 7.55
N THR A 336 -14.17 10.05 6.95
CA THR A 336 -15.10 9.02 7.45
C THR A 336 -14.91 7.67 6.77
N TYR A 337 -14.05 7.60 5.75
CA TYR A 337 -13.81 6.41 4.94
C TYR A 337 -12.30 6.15 4.76
N PRO A 338 -11.81 4.90 4.92
CA PRO A 338 -10.38 4.57 4.87
C PRO A 338 -9.77 4.71 3.46
N PRO A 339 -8.44 4.90 3.34
CA PRO A 339 -7.44 4.85 4.41
C PRO A 339 -7.33 6.16 5.21
N PHE A 340 -7.27 6.05 6.53
CA PHE A 340 -7.12 7.22 7.42
C PHE A 340 -5.66 7.70 7.56
N HIS A 341 -4.70 6.81 7.35
CA HIS A 341 -3.27 7.10 7.49
C HIS A 341 -2.45 6.07 6.70
N PRO A 342 -1.13 6.31 6.52
CA PRO A 342 -0.28 5.31 5.89
C PRO A 342 -0.28 3.98 6.66
N PHE A 343 -0.29 2.86 5.94
CA PHE A 343 -0.52 1.52 6.52
C PHE A 343 -1.81 1.42 7.35
N CYS A 344 -2.90 2.04 6.88
CA CYS A 344 -4.21 1.91 7.52
C CYS A 344 -4.58 0.43 7.70
N ARG A 345 -5.18 0.12 8.85
CA ARG A 345 -5.60 -1.24 9.24
C ARG A 345 -7.11 -1.34 9.39
N THR A 346 -7.83 -0.43 8.73
CA THR A 346 -9.29 -0.38 8.74
C THR A 346 -9.79 -0.52 7.32
N ILE A 347 -10.78 -1.39 7.13
CA ILE A 347 -11.55 -1.53 5.91
C ILE A 347 -12.97 -1.04 6.13
N ALA A 348 -13.63 -0.64 5.05
CA ALA A 348 -15.07 -0.39 5.05
C ALA A 348 -15.80 -1.63 4.53
N VAL A 349 -16.92 -1.97 5.15
CA VAL A 349 -17.81 -3.07 4.74
C VAL A 349 -19.23 -2.53 4.65
N ALA A 350 -19.99 -2.92 3.63
CA ALA A 350 -21.39 -2.51 3.49
C ALA A 350 -22.22 -2.96 4.71
N HIS A 351 -23.01 -2.05 5.26
CA HIS A 351 -23.85 -2.28 6.43
C HIS A 351 -25.30 -2.46 5.99
N MET A 352 -25.68 -3.71 5.71
CA MET A 352 -26.96 -4.02 5.05
C MET A 352 -28.07 -4.46 6.00
N THR A 353 -27.75 -4.83 7.25
CA THR A 353 -28.74 -5.29 8.24
C THR A 353 -28.43 -4.79 9.64
N ASN A 354 -29.47 -4.37 10.38
CA ASN A 354 -29.38 -4.02 11.81
C ASN A 354 -29.33 -5.24 12.75
N ALA A 355 -29.39 -6.46 12.20
CA ALA A 355 -29.18 -7.67 12.98
C ALA A 355 -27.73 -7.69 13.46
N LYS A 356 -27.51 -7.86 14.78
CA LYS A 356 -26.18 -8.19 15.30
C LYS A 356 -25.71 -9.40 14.52
N THR A 357 -24.64 -9.22 13.74
CA THR A 357 -24.18 -10.20 12.77
C THR A 357 -23.93 -11.51 13.51
N GLY A 358 -24.82 -12.48 13.32
CA GLY A 358 -24.58 -13.83 13.79
C GLY A 358 -23.25 -14.32 13.21
N GLY A 359 -22.36 -14.81 14.06
CA GLY A 359 -21.04 -15.26 13.62
C GLY A 359 -19.94 -14.92 14.61
N TYR A 360 -18.73 -15.39 14.31
CA TYR A 360 -17.54 -15.14 15.11
C TYR A 360 -16.41 -14.68 14.20
N ARG A 361 -15.55 -13.77 14.67
CA ARG A 361 -14.25 -13.52 14.04
C ARG A 361 -13.12 -14.16 14.83
N THR A 362 -12.05 -14.50 14.13
CA THR A 362 -10.81 -14.95 14.78
C THR A 362 -9.89 -13.75 14.99
N ALA A 363 -9.44 -13.56 16.23
CA ALA A 363 -8.35 -12.66 16.56
C ALA A 363 -7.15 -13.47 17.03
N ARG A 364 -5.94 -12.91 16.99
CA ARG A 364 -4.76 -13.51 17.63
C ARG A 364 -4.63 -12.90 19.02
N ASP A 365 -4.41 -13.73 20.02
CA ASP A 365 -3.95 -13.30 21.33
C ASP A 365 -2.43 -13.07 21.24
N PRO A 366 -1.96 -11.81 21.25
CA PRO A 366 -0.55 -11.49 21.01
C PRO A 366 0.35 -11.86 22.19
N ILE A 367 -0.20 -12.20 23.35
CA ILE A 367 0.56 -12.57 24.55
C ILE A 367 0.75 -14.08 24.60
N SER A 368 -0.32 -14.85 24.38
CA SER A 368 -0.25 -16.33 24.41
C SER A 368 0.08 -16.96 23.06
N ASP A 369 0.17 -16.16 22.01
CA ASP A 369 0.33 -16.58 20.63
C ASP A 369 -0.68 -17.64 20.16
N LYS A 370 -1.94 -17.48 20.57
CA LYS A 370 -3.04 -18.40 20.21
C LYS A 370 -4.13 -17.66 19.48
N THR A 371 -4.78 -18.34 18.55
CA THR A 371 -5.99 -17.81 17.90
C THR A 371 -7.17 -17.90 18.87
N MET A 372 -7.94 -16.83 18.98
CA MET A 372 -9.14 -16.74 19.81
C MET A 372 -10.37 -16.46 18.94
N ARG A 373 -11.51 -17.02 19.35
CA ARG A 373 -12.81 -16.85 18.72
C ARG A 373 -13.59 -15.80 19.50
N ILE A 374 -14.05 -14.75 18.82
CA ILE A 374 -14.80 -13.63 19.39
C ILE A 374 -16.01 -13.34 18.52
N PRO A 375 -17.11 -12.76 19.04
CA PRO A 375 -18.24 -12.33 18.22
C PRO A 375 -17.80 -11.46 17.03
N ALA A 376 -18.47 -11.60 15.89
CA ALA A 376 -18.17 -10.87 14.64
C ALA A 376 -18.12 -9.35 14.82
N ASP A 377 -19.07 -8.81 15.59
CA ASP A 377 -19.23 -7.40 15.96
C ASP A 377 -18.27 -6.94 17.07
N THR A 378 -17.33 -7.78 17.51
CA THR A 378 -16.36 -7.39 18.54
C THR A 378 -15.43 -6.31 18.01
N THR A 379 -15.55 -5.12 18.60
CA THR A 379 -14.66 -3.97 18.37
C THR A 379 -13.30 -4.17 19.02
N TYR A 380 -12.32 -3.36 18.61
CA TYR A 380 -10.97 -3.34 19.16
C TYR A 380 -10.98 -3.16 20.67
N ARG A 381 -11.76 -2.22 21.19
CA ARG A 381 -11.83 -1.93 22.63
C ARG A 381 -12.38 -3.13 23.41
N GLN A 382 -13.37 -3.82 22.87
CA GLN A 382 -13.91 -5.03 23.49
C GLN A 382 -12.89 -6.17 23.47
N TRP A 383 -12.20 -6.37 22.34
CA TRP A 383 -11.12 -7.37 22.24
C TRP A 383 -9.97 -7.08 23.21
N GLU A 384 -9.54 -5.82 23.32
CA GLU A 384 -8.51 -5.39 24.27
C GLU A 384 -8.94 -5.63 25.73
N ALA A 385 -10.19 -5.31 26.08
CA ALA A 385 -10.74 -5.61 27.39
C ALA A 385 -10.75 -7.11 27.71
N MET A 386 -11.01 -7.97 26.71
CA MET A 386 -10.90 -9.43 26.87
C MET A 386 -9.46 -9.87 27.18
N LEU A 387 -8.46 -9.27 26.52
CA LEU A 387 -7.05 -9.55 26.80
C LEU A 387 -6.63 -9.08 28.19
N ILE A 388 -7.07 -7.89 28.61
CA ILE A 388 -6.81 -7.34 29.95
C ILE A 388 -7.41 -8.25 31.02
N LYS A 389 -8.66 -8.70 30.82
CA LYS A 389 -9.32 -9.64 31.73
C LYS A 389 -8.58 -10.97 31.83
N LYS A 390 -8.01 -11.46 30.72
CA LYS A 390 -7.32 -12.76 30.66
C LYS A 390 -5.89 -12.74 31.22
N HIS A 391 -5.12 -11.70 30.92
CA HIS A 391 -3.68 -11.65 31.19
C HIS A 391 -3.26 -10.62 32.24
N GLY A 392 -4.17 -9.71 32.60
CA GLY A 392 -3.89 -8.55 33.43
C GLY A 392 -3.33 -7.37 32.63
N GLN A 393 -3.67 -6.15 33.06
CA GLN A 393 -3.30 -4.89 32.39
C GLN A 393 -1.78 -4.77 32.13
N ALA A 394 -0.96 -5.12 33.11
CA ALA A 394 0.50 -4.98 33.01
C ALA A 394 1.11 -5.79 31.87
N LYS A 395 0.63 -7.03 31.64
CA LYS A 395 1.11 -7.88 30.55
C LYS A 395 0.68 -7.35 29.18
N VAL A 396 -0.55 -6.86 29.07
CA VAL A 396 -1.08 -6.24 27.85
C VAL A 396 -0.28 -4.99 27.47
N THR A 397 -0.09 -4.06 28.40
CA THR A 397 0.70 -2.84 28.15
C THR A 397 2.16 -3.16 27.82
N THR A 398 2.75 -4.19 28.43
CA THR A 398 4.12 -4.61 28.10
C THR A 398 4.21 -5.20 26.69
N ALA A 399 3.23 -6.02 26.29
CA ALA A 399 3.21 -6.62 24.96
C ALA A 399 2.94 -5.57 23.87
N GLU A 400 2.10 -4.57 24.15
CA GLU A 400 1.87 -3.44 23.23
C GLU A 400 3.13 -2.62 22.99
N LYS A 401 3.94 -2.36 24.02
CA LYS A 401 5.21 -1.61 23.89
C LYS A 401 6.31 -2.31 23.07
N LYS A 402 6.18 -3.61 22.83
CA LYS A 402 7.16 -4.41 22.06
C LYS A 402 6.92 -4.37 20.55
N VAL A 403 5.77 -3.85 20.14
CA VAL A 403 5.27 -3.82 18.76
C VAL A 403 5.44 -2.42 18.20
#